data_AF-A0A812Z955-F1
#
_entry.id   AF-A0A812Z955-F1
#
_cell.length_a   1.000
_cell.length_b   1.000
_cell.length_c   1.000
_cell.angle_alpha   90.00
_cell.angle_beta   90.00
_cell.angle_gamma   90.00
#
_symmetry.space_group_name_H-M   'P 1'
#
loop_
_entity.id
_entity.type
_entity.pdbx_description
1 polymer ?
#
loop_
_entity_poly.entity_id
_entity_poly.type
_entity_poly.pdbx_seq_one_letter_code
_entity_poly.pdbx_strand_id
1 'polypeptide(L)'
;MARDDGSLAAACQADYEEMARLLATCHRSRVRKELLRWLERRQDAAEMASLLSSSKSQRLLSELRPWLGEDCTDSSTMPPPEPSQDIPTVLLLGDRDLARQLLRALTLQEDAADVAVGILENKYYSVRLQYRVLASAELPGNLEEAVATAEAVILVWDVHHPQPFYGIKDVIKGSDDPEAEEADEGTDRVQLCLAVDNGSSEAAFPDQEEVWSWCLEHGYEMLQCPLRSGDLQALRHRVEGARQGRPLGLLSDESDGTVIRVLEALECHASWTGLEPKARSTQRTVDEQSRPAAVEQAPGLDAIGDSADPHGSADAEAGKSGYQALEAQDDEFDAAEEFEKLAGEMKDIRNMEDHAARKERACEVALRLASTLGIDSDSD
;
A
#
# COMPACT_ATOMS: atom_id res chain seq x y z
N MET A 1 -38.94 -3.81 20.49
CA MET A 1 -37.99 -2.69 20.35
C MET A 1 -37.34 -2.83 19.00
N ALA A 2 -37.85 -2.09 18.00
CA ALA A 2 -37.20 -1.99 16.70
C ALA A 2 -35.97 -1.08 16.88
N ARG A 3 -34.79 -1.54 16.42
CA ARG A 3 -33.60 -0.71 16.39
C ARG A 3 -33.73 0.27 15.22
N ASP A 4 -33.38 1.51 15.50
CA ASP A 4 -33.47 2.63 14.58
C ASP A 4 -32.27 2.59 13.64
N ASP A 5 -32.42 1.92 12.50
CA ASP A 5 -31.38 1.78 11.45
C ASP A 5 -31.22 3.07 10.62
N GLY A 6 -32.00 4.13 10.89
CA GLY A 6 -31.99 5.37 10.12
C GLY A 6 -30.73 6.23 10.29
N SER A 7 -30.01 6.09 11.41
CA SER A 7 -28.86 6.96 11.72
C SER A 7 -27.58 6.61 10.96
N LEU A 8 -27.40 5.35 10.54
CA LEU A 8 -26.19 4.92 9.81
C LEU A 8 -26.27 5.24 8.31
N ALA A 9 -27.48 5.18 7.73
CA ALA A 9 -27.70 5.52 6.32
C ALA A 9 -27.42 7.01 6.04
N ALA A 10 -27.83 7.89 6.96
CA ALA A 10 -27.60 9.34 6.83
C ALA A 10 -26.11 9.71 6.92
N ALA A 11 -25.33 9.04 7.78
CA ALA A 11 -23.90 9.28 7.92
C ALA A 11 -23.12 8.84 6.66
N CYS A 12 -23.48 7.70 6.07
CA CYS A 12 -22.86 7.27 4.81
C CYS A 12 -23.16 8.21 3.64
N GLN A 13 -24.37 8.80 3.61
CA GLN A 13 -24.78 9.68 2.51
C GLN A 13 -24.03 11.04 2.50
N ALA A 14 -23.67 11.56 3.68
CA ALA A 14 -22.86 12.78 3.81
C ALA A 14 -21.45 12.59 3.21
N ASP A 15 -20.80 11.45 3.49
CA ASP A 15 -19.46 11.11 2.96
C ASP A 15 -19.45 11.03 1.41
N TYR A 16 -20.55 10.57 0.80
CA TYR A 16 -20.65 10.45 -0.66
C TYR A 16 -20.79 11.80 -1.37
N GLU A 17 -21.57 12.72 -0.82
CA GLU A 17 -21.71 14.06 -1.39
C GLU A 17 -20.40 14.85 -1.32
N GLU A 18 -19.67 14.70 -0.21
CA GLU A 18 -18.36 15.32 -0.05
C GLU A 18 -17.34 14.74 -1.04
N MET A 19 -17.33 13.42 -1.24
CA MET A 19 -16.46 12.78 -2.23
C MET A 19 -16.81 13.16 -3.67
N ALA A 20 -18.10 13.28 -3.99
CA ALA A 20 -18.55 13.76 -5.30
C ALA A 20 -18.14 15.23 -5.53
N ARG A 21 -18.21 16.09 -4.51
CA ARG A 21 -17.72 17.48 -4.58
C ARG A 21 -16.21 17.53 -4.78
N LEU A 22 -15.44 16.71 -4.04
CA LEU A 22 -13.99 16.62 -4.18
C LEU A 22 -13.58 16.12 -5.57
N LEU A 23 -14.29 15.17 -6.15
CA LEU A 23 -14.10 14.75 -7.54
C LEU A 23 -14.40 15.85 -8.56
N ALA A 24 -15.44 16.65 -8.32
CA ALA A 24 -15.83 17.74 -9.21
C ALA A 24 -14.83 18.90 -9.21
N THR A 25 -14.14 19.13 -8.09
CA THR A 25 -13.14 20.19 -7.95
C THR A 25 -11.70 19.71 -8.13
N CYS A 26 -11.45 18.40 -8.16
CA CYS A 26 -10.11 17.85 -8.34
C CYS A 26 -9.63 17.93 -9.79
N HIS A 27 -8.70 18.84 -10.06
CA HIS A 27 -8.05 18.99 -11.37
C HIS A 27 -6.88 18.03 -11.60
N ARG A 28 -6.45 17.27 -10.58
CA ARG A 28 -5.36 16.31 -10.70
C ARG A 28 -5.89 14.97 -11.16
N SER A 29 -5.56 14.58 -12.39
CA SER A 29 -6.05 13.35 -13.06
C SER A 29 -5.84 12.09 -12.23
N ARG A 30 -4.67 11.94 -11.59
CA ARG A 30 -4.34 10.79 -10.75
C ARG A 30 -5.26 10.66 -9.53
N VAL A 31 -5.47 11.74 -8.78
CA VAL A 31 -6.34 11.77 -7.58
C VAL A 31 -7.79 11.50 -7.98
N ARG A 32 -8.23 12.06 -9.12
CA ARG A 32 -9.56 11.82 -9.67
C ARG A 32 -9.77 10.35 -10.04
N LYS A 33 -8.78 9.68 -10.64
CA LYS A 33 -8.85 8.23 -10.99
C LYS A 33 -8.94 7.35 -9.73
N GLU A 34 -8.14 7.62 -8.70
CA GLU A 34 -8.21 6.86 -7.44
C GLU A 34 -9.55 7.03 -6.71
N LEU A 35 -10.09 8.24 -6.69
CA LEU A 35 -11.41 8.52 -6.12
C LEU A 35 -12.55 7.85 -6.90
N LEU A 36 -12.45 7.78 -8.24
CA LEU A 36 -13.40 7.04 -9.07
C LEU A 36 -13.33 5.53 -8.79
N ARG A 37 -12.13 4.94 -8.75
CA ARG A 37 -11.94 3.53 -8.38
C ARG A 37 -12.45 3.22 -6.98
N TRP A 38 -12.31 4.15 -6.04
CA TRP A 38 -12.84 4.00 -4.68
C TRP A 38 -14.38 3.99 -4.67
N LEU A 39 -15.03 4.87 -5.45
CA LEU A 39 -16.49 4.88 -5.60
C LEU A 39 -17.00 3.60 -6.26
N GLU A 40 -16.30 3.09 -7.28
CA GLU A 40 -16.63 1.83 -7.96
C GLU A 40 -16.55 0.61 -7.03
N ARG A 41 -15.63 0.61 -6.05
CA ARG A 41 -15.44 -0.51 -5.12
C ARG A 41 -16.50 -0.59 -4.02
N ARG A 42 -17.26 0.48 -3.73
CA ARG A 42 -18.00 0.58 -2.46
C ARG A 42 -19.50 0.23 -2.48
N GLN A 43 -20.28 0.33 -3.56
CA GLN A 43 -21.57 -0.38 -3.72
C GLN A 43 -22.32 -0.17 -5.06
N ASP A 44 -23.05 -1.22 -5.47
CA ASP A 44 -24.05 -1.38 -6.54
C ASP A 44 -24.09 -0.33 -7.67
N ALA A 45 -23.65 -0.76 -8.86
CA ALA A 45 -23.77 -0.04 -10.13
C ALA A 45 -25.18 0.52 -10.41
N ALA A 46 -26.24 -0.04 -9.78
CA ALA A 46 -27.61 0.43 -9.88
C ALA A 46 -27.88 1.77 -9.16
N GLU A 47 -27.27 2.01 -7.99
CA GLU A 47 -27.39 3.28 -7.28
C GLU A 47 -26.55 4.37 -7.95
N MET A 48 -25.36 4.02 -8.45
CA MET A 48 -24.56 4.93 -9.30
C MET A 48 -25.29 5.29 -10.59
N ALA A 49 -25.92 4.33 -11.28
CA ALA A 49 -26.73 4.62 -12.47
C ALA A 49 -27.91 5.56 -12.15
N SER A 50 -28.57 5.36 -11.00
CA SER A 50 -29.66 6.22 -10.52
C SER A 50 -29.16 7.66 -10.23
N LEU A 51 -28.04 7.81 -9.52
CA LEU A 51 -27.45 9.11 -9.19
C LEU A 51 -26.88 9.82 -10.42
N LEU A 52 -26.23 9.11 -11.33
CA LEU A 52 -25.71 9.65 -12.59
C LEU A 52 -26.84 10.03 -13.56
N SER A 53 -27.97 9.29 -13.56
CA SER A 53 -29.16 9.65 -14.33
C SER A 53 -29.83 10.95 -13.85
N SER A 54 -29.66 11.29 -12.57
CA SER A 54 -30.13 12.55 -11.98
C SER A 54 -29.20 13.74 -12.24
N SER A 55 -27.94 13.47 -12.63
CA SER A 55 -26.95 14.48 -12.96
C SER A 55 -27.14 14.99 -14.40
N LYS A 56 -27.26 16.31 -14.58
CA LYS A 56 -27.47 16.96 -15.89
C LYS A 56 -26.27 16.84 -16.85
N SER A 57 -25.19 16.18 -16.44
CA SER A 57 -23.94 16.13 -17.19
C SER A 57 -23.91 14.95 -18.16
N GLN A 58 -24.49 15.14 -19.36
CA GLN A 58 -24.51 14.14 -20.43
C GLN A 58 -23.11 13.64 -20.86
N ARG A 59 -22.06 14.43 -20.59
CA ARG A 59 -20.67 14.11 -20.95
C ARG A 59 -20.08 12.99 -20.09
N LEU A 60 -20.40 12.96 -18.79
CA LEU A 60 -19.97 11.89 -17.88
C LEU A 60 -20.66 10.56 -18.20
N LEU A 61 -21.95 10.60 -18.57
CA LEU A 61 -22.70 9.41 -18.97
C LEU A 61 -22.19 8.78 -20.26
N SER A 62 -21.70 9.57 -21.23
CA SER A 62 -21.11 9.02 -22.46
C SER A 62 -19.75 8.37 -22.25
N GLU A 63 -18.95 8.86 -21.29
CA GLU A 63 -17.62 8.31 -20.98
C GLU A 63 -17.73 7.01 -20.16
N LEU A 64 -18.75 6.88 -19.32
CA LEU A 64 -18.94 5.70 -18.46
C LEU A 64 -19.74 4.56 -19.12
N ARG A 65 -20.44 4.82 -20.23
CA ARG A 65 -21.32 3.85 -20.89
C ARG A 65 -20.63 2.54 -21.35
N PRO A 66 -19.40 2.55 -21.89
CA PRO A 66 -18.70 1.32 -22.28
C PRO A 66 -18.38 0.40 -21.09
N TRP A 67 -18.30 0.97 -19.89
CA TRP A 67 -17.87 0.29 -18.66
C TRP A 67 -19.05 -0.28 -17.85
N LEU A 68 -20.27 0.19 -18.11
CA LEU A 68 -21.49 -0.19 -17.38
C LEU A 68 -22.19 -1.46 -17.92
N GLY A 69 -21.64 -2.10 -18.96
CA GLY A 69 -21.96 -3.49 -19.33
C GLY A 69 -23.44 -3.78 -19.62
N GLU A 70 -24.09 -2.99 -20.49
CA GLU A 70 -25.51 -3.22 -20.83
C GLU A 70 -25.77 -4.36 -21.83
N ASP A 71 -24.76 -5.06 -22.36
CA ASP A 71 -24.96 -6.16 -23.32
C ASP A 71 -24.62 -7.53 -22.72
N CYS A 72 -25.43 -7.98 -21.75
CA CYS A 72 -25.45 -9.39 -21.34
C CYS A 72 -26.84 -9.95 -21.61
N THR A 73 -27.14 -10.18 -22.90
CA THR A 73 -28.29 -10.99 -23.32
C THR A 73 -27.80 -12.31 -23.91
N ASP A 74 -28.19 -13.38 -23.22
CA ASP A 74 -28.23 -14.80 -23.60
C ASP A 74 -27.54 -15.25 -24.90
N SER A 75 -26.49 -16.07 -24.75
CA SER A 75 -26.06 -17.08 -25.74
C SER A 75 -25.29 -18.18 -25.01
N SER A 76 -25.93 -19.31 -24.71
CA SER A 76 -26.03 -20.49 -25.59
C SER A 76 -24.69 -21.24 -25.76
N THR A 77 -24.53 -22.29 -24.94
CA THR A 77 -23.81 -23.56 -25.17
C THR A 77 -22.67 -23.57 -26.19
N MET A 78 -21.46 -23.26 -25.71
CA MET A 78 -20.19 -23.71 -26.30
C MET A 78 -19.55 -24.76 -25.36
N PRO A 79 -18.82 -25.76 -25.90
CA PRO A 79 -18.08 -26.72 -25.07
C PRO A 79 -16.98 -25.99 -24.28
N PRO A 80 -16.59 -26.48 -23.08
CA PRO A 80 -15.61 -25.80 -22.24
C PRO A 80 -14.28 -25.71 -23.00
N PRO A 81 -13.74 -24.51 -23.26
CA PRO A 81 -12.37 -24.38 -23.74
C PRO A 81 -11.44 -25.02 -22.70
N GLU A 82 -10.49 -25.83 -23.14
CA GLU A 82 -9.38 -26.24 -22.26
C GLU A 82 -8.72 -24.95 -21.74
N PRO A 83 -8.61 -24.75 -20.42
CA PRO A 83 -8.09 -23.52 -19.88
C PRO A 83 -6.57 -23.48 -20.08
N SER A 84 -6.12 -23.14 -21.29
CA SER A 84 -4.84 -22.43 -21.45
C SER A 84 -5.05 -21.01 -20.93
N GLN A 85 -5.25 -20.89 -19.61
CA GLN A 85 -5.31 -19.61 -18.94
C GLN A 85 -3.97 -18.92 -19.17
N ASP A 86 -4.01 -17.74 -19.79
CA ASP A 86 -2.86 -16.86 -19.94
C ASP A 86 -2.31 -16.56 -18.55
N ILE A 87 -1.19 -17.20 -18.19
CA ILE A 87 -0.53 -17.00 -16.91
C ILE A 87 0.22 -15.67 -17.02
N PRO A 88 -0.07 -14.68 -16.15
CA PRO A 88 0.62 -13.39 -16.18
C PRO A 88 2.13 -13.59 -15.99
N THR A 89 2.91 -12.83 -16.77
CA THR A 89 4.37 -12.98 -16.83
C THR A 89 5.08 -11.88 -16.04
N VAL A 90 6.03 -12.31 -15.21
CA VAL A 90 6.99 -11.47 -14.50
C VAL A 90 8.37 -11.65 -15.14
N LEU A 91 8.92 -10.59 -15.72
CA LEU A 91 10.26 -10.59 -16.30
C LEU A 91 11.32 -10.16 -15.30
N LEU A 92 12.37 -10.96 -15.16
CA LEU A 92 13.58 -10.64 -14.39
C LEU A 92 14.71 -10.39 -15.40
N LEU A 93 15.05 -9.12 -15.63
CA LEU A 93 16.01 -8.70 -16.65
C LEU A 93 17.34 -8.31 -16.01
N GLY A 94 18.48 -8.73 -16.56
CA GLY A 94 19.78 -8.15 -16.19
C GLY A 94 20.84 -9.19 -15.89
N ASP A 95 21.40 -9.15 -14.69
CA ASP A 95 22.37 -10.14 -14.22
C ASP A 95 21.65 -11.48 -13.98
N ARG A 96 22.09 -12.51 -14.72
CA ARG A 96 21.45 -13.83 -14.73
C ARG A 96 21.48 -14.50 -13.36
N ASP A 97 22.59 -14.41 -12.66
CA ASP A 97 22.78 -15.17 -11.42
C ASP A 97 22.01 -14.51 -10.28
N LEU A 98 22.00 -13.17 -10.22
CA LEU A 98 21.16 -12.42 -9.27
C LEU A 98 19.66 -12.61 -9.55
N ALA A 99 19.25 -12.52 -10.83
CA ALA A 99 17.87 -12.75 -11.22
C ALA A 99 17.41 -14.19 -10.89
N ARG A 100 18.25 -15.20 -11.07
CA ARG A 100 17.96 -16.58 -10.66
C ARG A 100 17.86 -16.75 -9.15
N GLN A 101 18.71 -16.07 -8.37
CA GLN A 101 18.60 -16.11 -6.91
C GLN A 101 17.26 -15.55 -6.43
N LEU A 102 16.84 -14.42 -7.00
CA LEU A 102 15.53 -13.82 -6.74
C LEU A 102 14.39 -14.75 -7.19
N LEU A 103 14.49 -15.34 -8.39
CA LEU A 103 13.52 -16.33 -8.91
C LEU A 103 13.30 -17.49 -7.95
N ARG A 104 14.39 -18.10 -7.47
CA ARG A 104 14.33 -19.24 -6.53
C ARG A 104 13.64 -18.84 -5.22
N ALA A 105 13.94 -17.64 -4.72
CA ALA A 105 13.32 -17.13 -3.51
C ALA A 105 11.81 -16.87 -3.67
N LEU A 106 11.39 -16.29 -4.81
CA LEU A 106 9.98 -15.99 -5.11
C LEU A 106 9.15 -17.26 -5.40
N THR A 107 9.75 -18.27 -6.02
CA THR A 107 9.04 -19.49 -6.44
C THR A 107 9.11 -20.62 -5.42
N LEU A 108 10.07 -20.56 -4.49
CA LEU A 108 10.47 -21.64 -3.57
C LEU A 108 11.01 -22.88 -4.31
N GLN A 109 11.57 -22.71 -5.50
CA GLN A 109 12.15 -23.79 -6.31
C GLN A 109 13.67 -23.61 -6.39
N GLU A 110 14.44 -24.48 -5.74
CA GLU A 110 15.92 -24.38 -5.72
C GLU A 110 16.56 -24.71 -7.08
N ASP A 111 15.95 -25.61 -7.84
CA ASP A 111 16.42 -26.04 -9.17
C ASP A 111 15.79 -25.22 -10.32
N ALA A 112 15.21 -24.06 -10.02
CA ALA A 112 14.62 -23.20 -11.06
C ALA A 112 15.67 -22.81 -12.10
N ALA A 113 15.34 -23.08 -13.37
CA ALA A 113 16.11 -22.65 -14.53
C ALA A 113 15.82 -21.16 -14.83
N ASP A 114 15.74 -20.76 -16.10
CA ASP A 114 15.38 -19.39 -16.49
C ASP A 114 13.87 -19.15 -16.54
N VAL A 115 13.05 -20.18 -16.32
CA VAL A 115 11.60 -20.08 -16.29
C VAL A 115 11.08 -20.92 -15.14
N ALA A 116 10.20 -20.35 -14.32
CA ALA A 116 9.50 -21.08 -13.28
C ALA A 116 8.10 -20.50 -13.06
N VAL A 117 7.17 -21.35 -12.63
CA VAL A 117 5.82 -20.91 -12.23
C VAL A 117 5.77 -20.88 -10.70
N GLY A 118 5.38 -19.73 -10.16
CA GLY A 118 5.16 -19.54 -8.73
C GLY A 118 3.72 -19.18 -8.43
N ILE A 119 3.36 -19.26 -7.15
CA ILE A 119 2.09 -18.76 -6.62
C ILE A 119 2.41 -17.54 -5.77
N LEU A 120 1.86 -16.39 -6.17
CA LEU A 120 1.81 -15.17 -5.38
C LEU A 120 0.52 -15.21 -4.56
N GLU A 121 0.66 -15.08 -3.25
CA GLU A 121 -0.45 -15.27 -2.35
C GLU A 121 -0.41 -14.21 -1.25
N ASN A 122 -1.53 -13.55 -1.00
CA ASN A 122 -1.66 -12.60 0.11
C ASN A 122 -2.95 -12.87 0.89
N LYS A 123 -3.36 -11.93 1.75
CA LYS A 123 -4.59 -12.05 2.56
C LYS A 123 -5.87 -12.06 1.71
N TYR A 124 -5.83 -11.44 0.54
CA TYR A 124 -7.01 -11.13 -0.28
C TYR A 124 -7.17 -12.10 -1.46
N TYR A 125 -6.07 -12.55 -2.05
CA TYR A 125 -6.10 -13.38 -3.25
C TYR A 125 -4.90 -14.33 -3.35
N SER A 126 -4.99 -15.23 -4.32
CA SER A 126 -3.89 -16.05 -4.84
C SER A 126 -3.85 -15.94 -6.36
N VAL A 127 -2.66 -15.92 -6.95
CA VAL A 127 -2.49 -15.89 -8.40
C VAL A 127 -1.26 -16.69 -8.81
N ARG A 128 -1.36 -17.38 -9.94
CA ARG A 128 -0.24 -18.10 -10.55
C ARG A 128 0.51 -17.15 -11.47
N LEU A 129 1.81 -16.99 -11.23
CA LEU A 129 2.68 -16.12 -12.04
C LEU A 129 3.74 -16.96 -12.76
N GLN A 130 4.01 -16.63 -14.01
CA GLN A 130 5.15 -17.17 -14.75
C GLN A 130 6.32 -16.20 -14.63
N TYR A 131 7.38 -16.62 -13.96
CA TYR A 131 8.61 -15.85 -13.87
C TYR A 131 9.58 -16.29 -14.95
N ARG A 132 10.19 -15.32 -15.63
CA ARG A 132 11.16 -15.56 -16.70
C ARG A 132 12.39 -14.66 -16.54
N VAL A 133 13.55 -15.28 -16.51
CA VAL A 133 14.86 -14.62 -16.46
C VAL A 133 15.37 -14.38 -17.87
N LEU A 134 15.72 -13.14 -18.20
CA LEU A 134 16.41 -12.78 -19.43
C LEU A 134 17.71 -12.07 -19.09
N ALA A 135 18.83 -12.71 -19.43
CA ALA A 135 20.16 -12.16 -19.18
C ALA A 135 20.46 -11.04 -20.18
N SER A 136 21.10 -9.97 -19.72
CA SER A 136 21.52 -8.84 -20.56
C SER A 136 22.42 -9.24 -21.75
N ALA A 137 23.24 -10.27 -21.59
CA ALA A 137 24.11 -10.79 -22.65
C ALA A 137 23.36 -11.60 -23.72
N GLU A 138 22.12 -12.00 -23.45
CA GLU A 138 21.31 -12.89 -24.28
C GLU A 138 19.90 -12.32 -24.50
N LEU A 139 19.80 -10.99 -24.58
CA LEU A 139 18.52 -10.32 -24.83
C LEU A 139 18.00 -10.75 -26.21
N PRO A 140 16.77 -11.28 -26.29
CA PRO A 140 16.22 -11.69 -27.56
C PRO A 140 15.91 -10.46 -28.43
N GLY A 141 15.92 -10.64 -29.75
CA GLY A 141 15.57 -9.55 -30.69
C GLY A 141 14.15 -9.02 -30.54
N ASN A 142 13.28 -9.70 -29.78
CA ASN A 142 11.93 -9.27 -29.43
C ASN A 142 11.79 -8.87 -27.95
N LEU A 143 12.85 -8.34 -27.33
CA LEU A 143 12.79 -7.90 -25.93
C LEU A 143 11.70 -6.86 -25.69
N GLU A 144 11.54 -5.88 -26.60
CA GLU A 144 10.51 -4.84 -26.49
C GLU A 144 9.10 -5.44 -26.40
N GLU A 145 8.78 -6.42 -27.24
CA GLU A 145 7.52 -7.14 -27.21
C GLU A 145 7.35 -7.92 -25.89
N ALA A 146 8.41 -8.57 -25.41
CA ALA A 146 8.37 -9.27 -24.12
C ALA A 146 8.12 -8.30 -22.96
N VAL A 147 8.76 -7.13 -22.95
CA VAL A 147 8.57 -6.08 -21.93
C VAL A 147 7.17 -5.48 -22.02
N ALA A 148 6.65 -5.26 -23.22
CA ALA A 148 5.32 -4.73 -23.45
C ALA A 148 4.20 -5.69 -23.00
N THR A 149 4.44 -7.00 -23.09
CA THR A 149 3.45 -8.04 -22.73
C THR A 149 3.55 -8.51 -21.27
N ALA A 150 4.61 -8.15 -20.55
CA ALA A 150 4.78 -8.51 -19.15
C ALA A 150 3.96 -7.62 -18.21
N GLU A 151 3.27 -8.23 -17.25
CA GLU A 151 2.53 -7.51 -16.19
C GLU A 151 3.48 -6.98 -15.09
N ALA A 152 4.70 -7.52 -15.02
CA ALA A 152 5.76 -6.99 -14.16
C ALA A 152 7.14 -7.13 -14.81
N VAL A 153 7.98 -6.12 -14.62
CA VAL A 153 9.37 -6.07 -15.08
C VAL A 153 10.25 -5.66 -13.91
N ILE A 154 11.21 -6.52 -13.57
CA ILE A 154 12.18 -6.32 -12.51
C ILE A 154 13.57 -6.35 -13.13
N LEU A 155 14.23 -5.19 -13.17
CA LEU A 155 15.64 -5.09 -13.57
C LEU A 155 16.49 -5.49 -12.36
N VAL A 156 17.47 -6.37 -12.53
CA VAL A 156 18.35 -6.85 -11.46
C VAL A 156 19.78 -6.76 -11.94
N TRP A 157 20.64 -6.07 -11.20
CA TRP A 157 22.04 -5.87 -11.60
C TRP A 157 22.94 -5.64 -10.39
N ASP A 158 24.23 -5.96 -10.52
CA ASP A 158 25.23 -5.74 -9.48
C ASP A 158 25.82 -4.33 -9.60
N VAL A 159 25.81 -3.55 -8.52
CA VAL A 159 26.35 -2.18 -8.49
C VAL A 159 27.82 -2.09 -8.92
N HIS A 160 28.58 -3.17 -8.75
CA HIS A 160 29.98 -3.27 -9.17
C HIS A 160 30.15 -3.75 -10.62
N HIS A 161 29.08 -4.27 -11.23
CA HIS A 161 29.04 -4.71 -12.62
C HIS A 161 27.80 -4.09 -13.31
N PRO A 162 27.81 -2.77 -13.61
CA PRO A 162 26.63 -2.07 -14.13
C PRO A 162 26.31 -2.37 -15.60
N GLN A 163 27.13 -3.14 -16.30
CA GLN A 163 26.96 -3.44 -17.73
C GLN A 163 25.58 -4.03 -18.07
N PRO A 164 24.97 -4.94 -17.27
CA PRO A 164 23.62 -5.43 -17.51
C PRO A 164 22.57 -4.33 -17.50
N PHE A 165 22.69 -3.34 -16.60
CA PHE A 165 21.78 -2.20 -16.54
C PHE A 165 21.89 -1.36 -17.81
N TYR A 166 23.10 -0.96 -18.20
CA TYR A 166 23.30 -0.15 -19.40
C TYR A 166 22.86 -0.88 -20.68
N GLY A 167 23.13 -2.19 -20.77
CA GLY A 167 22.67 -3.00 -21.91
C GLY A 167 21.14 -3.03 -22.03
N ILE A 168 20.41 -3.08 -20.91
CA ILE A 168 18.94 -3.04 -20.93
C ILE A 168 18.43 -1.62 -21.18
N LYS A 169 19.03 -0.62 -20.55
CA LYS A 169 18.74 0.80 -20.73
C LYS A 169 18.78 1.18 -22.21
N ASP A 170 19.80 0.73 -22.94
CA ASP A 170 19.95 1.02 -24.37
C ASP A 170 18.87 0.37 -25.25
N VAL A 171 18.32 -0.78 -24.83
CA VAL A 171 17.25 -1.46 -25.58
C VAL A 171 15.89 -0.85 -25.26
N ILE A 172 15.60 -0.52 -24.00
CA ILE A 172 14.30 0.04 -23.60
C ILE A 172 14.13 1.48 -24.12
N LYS A 173 15.22 2.23 -24.32
CA LYS A 173 15.21 3.57 -24.94
C LYS A 173 14.77 3.59 -26.42
N GLY A 174 14.60 2.44 -27.07
CA GLY A 174 14.29 2.35 -28.50
C GLY A 174 12.92 2.90 -28.91
N SER A 175 12.01 3.17 -27.97
CA SER A 175 10.63 3.60 -28.27
C SER A 175 10.38 5.10 -28.03
N ASP A 176 11.35 5.97 -28.32
CA ASP A 176 11.18 7.43 -28.42
C ASP A 176 10.25 7.80 -29.60
N ASP A 177 9.10 7.15 -29.73
CA ASP A 177 8.04 7.56 -30.62
C ASP A 177 7.23 8.64 -29.90
N PRO A 178 7.40 9.93 -30.24
CA PRO A 178 6.69 11.02 -29.58
C PRO A 178 5.18 10.94 -29.77
N GLU A 179 4.68 10.09 -30.69
CA GLU A 179 3.25 9.82 -30.83
C GLU A 179 2.73 8.77 -29.82
N ALA A 180 3.62 7.96 -29.22
CA ALA A 180 3.26 7.00 -28.17
C ALA A 180 3.07 7.65 -26.79
N GLU A 181 3.66 8.83 -26.56
CA GLU A 181 3.55 9.57 -25.29
C GLU A 181 2.12 10.04 -24.96
N GLU A 182 1.24 10.21 -25.97
CA GLU A 182 -0.16 10.59 -25.73
C GLU A 182 -1.09 9.37 -25.53
N ALA A 183 -0.63 8.15 -25.83
CA ALA A 183 -1.47 6.95 -25.83
C ALA A 183 -1.20 5.98 -24.67
N ASP A 184 0.02 5.95 -24.13
CA ASP A 184 0.34 5.07 -23.00
C ASP A 184 0.09 5.82 -21.67
N GLU A 185 -1.18 5.93 -21.30
CA GLU A 185 -1.61 6.27 -19.93
C GLU A 185 -1.04 5.21 -18.97
N GLY A 186 0.25 5.32 -18.63
CA GLY A 186 0.98 4.51 -17.66
C GLY A 186 0.39 3.13 -17.45
N THR A 187 0.70 2.19 -18.34
CA THR A 187 0.46 0.75 -18.15
C THR A 187 0.56 0.40 -16.67
N ASP A 188 -0.55 -0.01 -16.07
CA ASP A 188 -0.65 -0.43 -14.67
C ASP A 188 0.14 -1.73 -14.55
N ARG A 189 1.47 -1.63 -14.44
CA ARG A 189 2.41 -2.76 -14.38
C ARG A 189 3.44 -2.50 -13.30
N VAL A 190 3.97 -3.57 -12.72
CA VAL A 190 5.01 -3.44 -11.69
C VAL A 190 6.36 -3.23 -12.36
N GLN A 191 7.00 -2.09 -12.12
CA GLN A 191 8.32 -1.77 -12.67
C GLN A 191 9.31 -1.50 -11.54
N LEU A 192 10.25 -2.42 -11.33
CA LEU A 192 11.27 -2.31 -10.28
C LEU A 192 12.67 -2.32 -10.88
N CYS A 193 13.57 -1.49 -10.36
CA CYS A 193 14.99 -1.53 -10.67
C CYS A 193 15.77 -1.86 -9.41
N LEU A 194 16.34 -3.06 -9.35
CA LEU A 194 17.03 -3.61 -8.19
C LEU A 194 18.55 -3.54 -8.38
N ALA A 195 19.16 -2.55 -7.72
CA ALA A 195 20.60 -2.41 -7.61
C ALA A 195 21.15 -3.25 -6.46
N VAL A 196 21.96 -4.25 -6.80
CA VAL A 196 22.46 -5.23 -5.85
C VAL A 196 23.84 -4.86 -5.35
N ASP A 197 23.91 -4.49 -4.07
CA ASP A 197 25.16 -4.13 -3.41
C ASP A 197 25.69 -5.29 -2.55
N ASN A 198 26.60 -6.07 -3.14
CA ASN A 198 27.21 -7.21 -2.46
C ASN A 198 28.19 -6.79 -1.33
N GLY A 199 28.35 -5.49 -1.05
CA GLY A 199 29.15 -4.95 0.05
C GLY A 199 30.64 -5.25 -0.07
N SER A 200 31.11 -5.54 -1.30
CA SER A 200 32.50 -5.97 -1.52
C SER A 200 33.48 -4.81 -1.62
N SER A 201 32.99 -3.56 -1.75
CA SER A 201 33.83 -2.38 -1.86
C SER A 201 33.07 -1.11 -1.47
N GLU A 202 33.72 -0.21 -0.72
CA GLU A 202 33.29 1.20 -0.57
C GLU A 202 33.37 1.99 -1.89
N ALA A 203 33.62 1.33 -3.03
CA ALA A 203 33.56 1.94 -4.33
C ALA A 203 32.19 2.60 -4.51
N ALA A 204 32.22 3.93 -4.65
CA ALA A 204 31.04 4.73 -4.89
C ALA A 204 30.28 4.16 -6.09
N PHE A 205 28.97 4.05 -5.93
CA PHE A 205 28.04 3.64 -6.97
C PHE A 205 28.19 4.58 -8.18
N PRO A 206 28.86 4.14 -9.26
CA PRO A 206 29.13 5.02 -10.38
C PRO A 206 27.80 5.39 -11.02
N ASP A 207 27.61 6.69 -11.27
CA ASP A 207 26.46 7.24 -11.99
C ASP A 207 25.09 6.98 -11.32
N GLN A 208 25.05 6.94 -9.98
CA GLN A 208 23.81 6.81 -9.20
C GLN A 208 22.69 7.73 -9.67
N GLU A 209 23.02 9.00 -9.90
CA GLU A 209 22.07 10.03 -10.32
C GLU A 209 21.52 9.75 -11.72
N GLU A 210 22.36 9.26 -12.64
CA GLU A 210 21.95 8.90 -14.00
C GLU A 210 20.99 7.70 -13.99
N VAL A 211 21.30 6.67 -13.20
CA VAL A 211 20.45 5.50 -13.01
C VAL A 211 19.10 5.92 -12.42
N TRP A 212 19.13 6.75 -11.37
CA TRP A 212 17.94 7.21 -10.69
C TRP A 212 17.04 8.05 -11.61
N SER A 213 17.63 9.01 -12.33
CA SER A 213 16.90 9.82 -13.33
C SER A 213 16.25 8.94 -14.37
N TRP A 214 16.99 7.95 -14.91
CA TRP A 214 16.45 7.03 -15.89
C TRP A 214 15.29 6.19 -15.34
N CYS A 215 15.42 5.65 -14.12
CA CYS A 215 14.35 4.88 -13.49
C CYS A 215 13.09 5.74 -13.30
N LEU A 216 13.25 6.98 -12.82
CA LEU A 216 12.15 7.91 -12.63
C LEU A 216 11.45 8.26 -13.96
N GLU A 217 12.24 8.54 -15.00
CA GLU A 217 11.73 8.84 -16.35
C GLU A 217 10.93 7.67 -16.95
N HIS A 218 11.32 6.42 -16.65
CA HIS A 218 10.71 5.22 -17.22
C HIS A 218 9.73 4.51 -16.28
N GLY A 219 9.35 5.16 -15.17
CA GLY A 219 8.35 4.65 -14.22
C GLY A 219 8.82 3.52 -13.29
N TYR A 220 10.13 3.26 -13.21
CA TYR A 220 10.70 2.24 -12.33
C TYR A 220 10.88 2.75 -10.90
N GLU A 221 10.44 1.96 -9.93
CA GLU A 221 10.83 2.13 -8.52
C GLU A 221 12.24 1.57 -8.31
N MET A 222 13.18 2.44 -7.95
CA MET A 222 14.57 2.07 -7.70
C MET A 222 14.73 1.55 -6.26
N LEU A 223 15.27 0.34 -6.14
CA LEU A 223 15.52 -0.36 -4.88
C LEU A 223 17.00 -0.72 -4.78
N GLN A 224 17.63 -0.39 -3.65
CA GLN A 224 19.00 -0.82 -3.34
C GLN A 224 18.95 -1.94 -2.31
N CYS A 225 19.39 -3.13 -2.68
CA CYS A 225 19.29 -4.32 -1.84
C CYS A 225 20.57 -5.15 -1.91
N PRO A 226 21.15 -5.59 -0.80
CA PRO A 226 22.37 -6.38 -0.87
C PRO A 226 22.15 -7.84 -1.31
N LEU A 227 20.89 -8.28 -1.44
CA LEU A 227 20.48 -9.66 -1.80
C LEU A 227 21.30 -10.76 -1.10
N ARG A 228 21.63 -10.54 0.18
CA ARG A 228 22.38 -11.53 0.96
C ARG A 228 21.50 -12.76 1.19
N SER A 229 22.14 -13.86 1.56
CA SER A 229 21.42 -15.09 1.92
C SER A 229 20.31 -14.87 2.96
N GLY A 230 20.53 -13.94 3.92
CA GLY A 230 19.52 -13.56 4.90
C GLY A 230 18.30 -12.87 4.29
N ASP A 231 18.50 -11.96 3.33
CA ASP A 231 17.43 -11.27 2.61
C ASP A 231 16.60 -12.26 1.79
N LEU A 232 17.27 -13.12 1.02
CA LEU A 232 16.62 -14.17 0.24
C LEU A 232 15.90 -15.18 1.13
N GLN A 233 16.42 -15.49 2.32
CA GLN A 233 15.76 -16.35 3.30
C GLN A 233 14.52 -15.69 3.90
N ALA A 234 14.57 -14.39 4.20
CA ALA A 234 13.42 -13.62 4.67
C ALA A 234 12.31 -13.59 3.61
N LEU A 235 12.69 -13.36 2.34
CA LEU A 235 11.77 -13.42 1.21
C LEU A 235 11.12 -14.82 1.08
N ARG A 236 11.93 -15.90 1.10
CA ARG A 236 11.40 -17.28 1.07
C ARG A 236 10.44 -17.53 2.22
N HIS A 237 10.81 -17.14 3.44
CA HIS A 237 9.98 -17.33 4.62
C HIS A 237 8.63 -16.60 4.50
N ARG A 238 8.62 -15.38 3.95
CA ARG A 238 7.38 -14.64 3.70
C ARG A 238 6.50 -15.32 2.64
N VAL A 239 7.08 -15.76 1.52
CA VAL A 239 6.36 -16.49 0.47
C VAL A 239 5.78 -17.81 1.02
N GLU A 240 6.56 -18.55 1.79
CA GLU A 240 6.13 -19.81 2.41
C GLU A 240 5.03 -19.58 3.46
N GLY A 241 5.20 -18.57 4.33
CA GLY A 241 4.21 -18.19 5.34
C GLY A 241 2.86 -17.82 4.71
N ALA A 242 2.87 -17.05 3.61
CA ALA A 242 1.66 -16.70 2.89
C ALA A 242 0.92 -17.95 2.35
N ARG A 243 1.65 -18.89 1.72
CA ARG A 243 1.10 -20.18 1.23
C ARG A 243 0.58 -21.09 2.35
N GLN A 244 1.15 -20.98 3.54
CA GLN A 244 0.67 -21.68 4.73
C GLN A 244 -0.55 -21.00 5.39
N GLY A 245 -1.13 -19.99 4.74
CA GLY A 245 -2.28 -19.24 5.25
C GLY A 245 -1.93 -18.31 6.41
N ARG A 246 -0.65 -17.95 6.56
CA ARG A 246 -0.14 -16.97 7.52
C ARG A 246 0.39 -15.73 6.80
N PRO A 247 -0.45 -15.01 6.02
CA PRO A 247 0.00 -13.79 5.37
C PRO A 247 0.34 -12.75 6.43
N LEU A 248 1.57 -12.25 6.40
CA LEU A 248 1.96 -11.08 7.17
C LEU A 248 1.19 -9.87 6.64
N GLY A 249 0.84 -8.94 7.54
CA GLY A 249 0.25 -7.69 7.11
C GLY A 249 1.27 -6.85 6.35
N LEU A 250 0.82 -6.10 5.35
CA LEU A 250 1.64 -5.11 4.62
C LEU A 250 2.32 -4.07 5.55
N LEU A 251 1.84 -3.93 6.80
CA LEU A 251 2.33 -3.01 7.81
C LEU A 251 3.04 -3.72 8.98
N SER A 252 3.45 -4.99 8.82
CA SER A 252 4.21 -5.66 9.87
C SER A 252 5.61 -5.06 9.95
N ASP A 253 6.10 -4.80 11.16
CA ASP A 253 7.48 -4.38 11.45
C ASP A 253 8.54 -5.36 10.90
N GLU A 254 8.13 -6.57 10.49
CA GLU A 254 8.96 -7.56 9.78
C GLU A 254 9.18 -7.25 8.28
N SER A 255 8.64 -6.13 7.78
CA SER A 255 8.76 -5.68 6.37
C SER A 255 10.01 -4.84 6.09
N ASP A 256 10.88 -4.60 7.08
CA ASP A 256 12.03 -3.69 7.01
C ASP A 256 13.16 -4.08 6.03
N GLY A 257 12.97 -5.10 5.19
CA GLY A 257 13.94 -5.50 4.17
C GLY A 257 13.62 -4.95 2.79
N THR A 258 14.58 -4.28 2.13
CA THR A 258 14.41 -3.79 0.75
C THR A 258 14.03 -4.90 -0.24
N VAL A 259 14.43 -6.15 0.01
CA VAL A 259 14.02 -7.30 -0.82
C VAL A 259 12.53 -7.63 -0.66
N ILE A 260 11.95 -7.40 0.53
CA ILE A 260 10.55 -7.68 0.81
C ILE A 260 9.66 -6.72 0.04
N ARG A 261 10.14 -5.49 -0.19
CA ARG A 261 9.48 -4.51 -1.05
C ARG A 261 9.20 -5.03 -2.46
N VAL A 262 10.04 -5.92 -3.00
CA VAL A 262 9.79 -6.59 -4.29
C VAL A 262 8.51 -7.42 -4.24
N LEU A 263 8.34 -8.23 -3.20
CA LEU A 263 7.14 -9.04 -3.04
C LEU A 263 5.92 -8.15 -2.80
N GLU A 264 6.05 -7.10 -2.00
CA GLU A 264 4.96 -6.17 -1.73
C GLU A 264 4.48 -5.44 -2.98
N ALA A 265 5.40 -5.00 -3.84
CA ALA A 265 5.04 -4.39 -5.11
C ALA A 265 4.24 -5.36 -5.98
N LEU A 266 4.62 -6.64 -6.02
CA LEU A 266 3.87 -7.68 -6.71
C LEU A 266 2.49 -7.94 -6.04
N GLU A 267 2.43 -8.02 -4.71
CA GLU A 267 1.19 -8.22 -3.94
C GLU A 267 0.21 -7.04 -4.07
N CYS A 268 0.71 -5.82 -4.25
CA CYS A 268 -0.09 -4.61 -4.38
C CYS A 268 -0.67 -4.42 -5.79
N HIS A 269 -0.17 -5.16 -6.78
CA HIS A 269 -0.72 -5.09 -8.14
C HIS A 269 -2.13 -5.70 -8.16
N ALA A 270 -3.12 -4.88 -8.50
CA ALA A 270 -4.54 -5.20 -8.31
C ALA A 270 -5.19 -5.91 -9.50
N SER A 271 -4.54 -5.89 -10.67
CA SER A 271 -5.11 -6.32 -11.95
C SER A 271 -4.49 -7.60 -12.51
N TRP A 272 -3.88 -8.44 -11.68
CA TRP A 272 -3.33 -9.71 -12.14
C TRP A 272 -4.35 -10.55 -12.90
N THR A 273 -4.00 -10.97 -14.11
CA THR A 273 -4.82 -11.91 -14.87
C THR A 273 -4.90 -13.26 -14.14
N GLY A 274 -6.12 -13.79 -13.97
CA GLY A 274 -6.33 -15.08 -13.29
C GLY A 274 -6.26 -15.02 -11.75
N LEU A 275 -6.46 -13.85 -11.16
CA LEU A 275 -6.54 -13.67 -9.71
C LEU A 275 -7.72 -14.46 -9.10
N GLU A 276 -7.43 -15.33 -8.13
CA GLU A 276 -8.41 -16.11 -7.39
C GLU A 276 -8.64 -15.46 -6.00
N PRO A 277 -9.80 -14.84 -5.75
CA PRO A 277 -10.08 -14.22 -4.46
C PRO A 277 -10.19 -15.29 -3.38
N LYS A 278 -9.51 -15.08 -2.26
CA LYS A 278 -9.63 -15.96 -1.10
C LYS A 278 -10.97 -15.69 -0.41
N ALA A 279 -11.78 -16.73 -0.26
CA ALA A 279 -12.96 -16.66 0.58
C ALA A 279 -12.50 -16.19 1.97
N ARG A 280 -13.07 -15.06 2.45
CA ARG A 280 -12.80 -14.59 3.80
C ARG A 280 -13.20 -15.73 4.74
N SER A 281 -12.19 -16.45 5.24
CA SER A 281 -12.36 -17.41 6.31
C SER A 281 -13.11 -16.67 7.40
N THR A 282 -14.41 -16.95 7.52
CA THR A 282 -15.24 -16.43 8.59
C THR A 282 -14.71 -17.13 9.82
N GLN A 283 -13.64 -16.56 10.39
CA GLN A 283 -13.13 -16.98 11.68
C GLN A 283 -14.28 -16.71 12.64
N ARG A 284 -15.12 -17.75 12.83
CA ARG A 284 -16.01 -17.87 13.96
C ARG A 284 -15.10 -17.66 15.16
N THR A 285 -15.21 -16.51 15.79
CA THR A 285 -14.67 -16.23 17.10
C THR A 285 -15.28 -17.26 18.05
N VAL A 286 -14.56 -18.38 18.26
CA VAL A 286 -14.91 -19.41 19.26
C VAL A 286 -14.45 -18.91 20.63
N ASP A 287 -14.84 -17.69 21.01
CA ASP A 287 -14.50 -17.10 22.32
C ASP A 287 -15.72 -16.83 23.21
N GLU A 288 -16.91 -17.29 22.82
CA GLU A 288 -18.14 -17.04 23.59
C GLU A 288 -18.78 -18.31 24.18
N GLN A 289 -17.97 -19.32 24.56
CA GLN A 289 -18.53 -20.51 25.21
C GLN A 289 -17.54 -21.31 26.08
N SER A 290 -16.78 -20.65 26.96
CA SER A 290 -16.09 -21.34 28.08
C SER A 290 -15.80 -20.39 29.24
N ARG A 291 -16.84 -19.83 29.87
CA ARG A 291 -16.74 -19.25 31.21
C ARG A 291 -17.39 -20.23 32.20
N PRO A 292 -16.62 -21.04 32.96
CA PRO A 292 -17.19 -21.83 34.03
C PRO A 292 -17.67 -20.91 35.15
N ALA A 293 -18.93 -21.10 35.56
CA ALA A 293 -19.53 -20.41 36.69
C ALA A 293 -18.79 -20.77 37.98
N ALA A 294 -18.03 -19.84 38.55
CA ALA A 294 -17.43 -19.96 39.87
C ALA A 294 -18.17 -19.06 40.87
N VAL A 295 -19.08 -19.74 41.59
CA VAL A 295 -19.46 -19.60 43.01
C VAL A 295 -19.06 -18.32 43.75
N GLU A 296 -20.10 -17.58 44.16
CA GLU A 296 -20.09 -16.60 45.26
C GLU A 296 -19.71 -17.26 46.60
N GLN A 297 -18.82 -16.63 47.38
CA GLN A 297 -18.93 -16.52 48.84
C GLN A 297 -18.06 -15.35 49.35
N ALA A 298 -18.67 -14.50 50.18
CA ALA A 298 -18.18 -13.23 50.73
C ALA A 298 -17.44 -13.40 52.10
N PRO A 299 -17.37 -12.40 53.01
CA PRO A 299 -16.50 -11.21 53.05
C PRO A 299 -15.65 -11.11 54.36
N GLY A 300 -14.69 -10.16 54.43
CA GLY A 300 -14.06 -9.67 55.67
C GLY A 300 -12.94 -8.65 55.34
N LEU A 301 -13.11 -7.35 55.58
CA LEU A 301 -12.94 -6.56 56.82
C LEU A 301 -11.48 -6.29 57.25
N ASP A 302 -11.30 -5.06 57.73
CA ASP A 302 -10.14 -4.39 58.36
C ASP A 302 -9.09 -3.76 57.43
N ALA A 303 -8.46 -2.62 57.71
CA ALA A 303 -8.67 -1.46 58.59
C ALA A 303 -7.47 -0.50 58.36
N ILE A 304 -7.73 0.81 58.37
CA ILE A 304 -6.89 1.91 58.90
C ILE A 304 -5.47 2.13 58.33
N GLY A 305 -5.21 3.37 57.88
CA GLY A 305 -3.85 3.85 57.60
C GLY A 305 -3.79 5.34 57.25
N ASP A 306 -4.15 6.17 58.24
CA ASP A 306 -4.01 7.63 58.29
C ASP A 306 -2.53 8.06 58.33
N SER A 307 -2.11 9.09 57.57
CA SER A 307 -0.90 9.90 57.82
C SER A 307 -0.89 11.16 56.94
N ALA A 308 -0.73 12.29 57.61
CA ALA A 308 -0.88 13.66 57.13
C ALA A 308 0.44 14.35 56.77
N ASP A 309 0.34 15.29 55.81
CA ASP A 309 0.95 16.65 55.75
C ASP A 309 2.51 16.82 55.69
N PRO A 310 3.06 18.05 55.57
CA PRO A 310 3.12 18.88 54.34
C PRO A 310 4.48 19.63 54.17
N HIS A 311 4.82 20.14 52.99
CA HIS A 311 5.74 21.28 52.75
C HIS A 311 5.54 21.72 51.28
N GLY A 312 5.31 22.96 50.85
CA GLY A 312 5.62 24.27 51.41
C GLY A 312 6.73 24.93 50.58
N SER A 313 6.39 25.87 49.68
CA SER A 313 7.02 27.20 49.56
C SER A 313 6.46 28.00 48.38
N ALA A 314 6.26 29.29 48.64
CA ALA A 314 5.93 30.34 47.70
C ALA A 314 7.17 30.87 46.97
N ASP A 315 6.96 31.56 45.85
CA ASP A 315 7.55 32.86 45.45
C ASP A 315 7.03 33.17 44.02
N ALA A 316 6.15 34.15 43.82
CA ALA A 316 6.44 35.57 43.63
C ALA A 316 7.26 35.86 42.35
N GLU A 317 6.64 36.42 41.31
CA GLU A 317 7.10 37.68 40.73
C GLU A 317 6.09 38.30 39.75
N ALA A 318 6.04 39.63 39.82
CA ALA A 318 5.20 40.50 39.03
C ALA A 318 6.02 41.13 37.90
N GLY A 319 5.39 41.34 36.74
CA GLY A 319 5.65 42.56 35.97
C GLY A 319 5.82 42.40 34.47
N LYS A 320 5.28 43.43 33.79
CA LYS A 320 5.58 43.92 32.43
C LYS A 320 4.80 43.28 31.28
N SER A 321 3.57 43.76 31.12
CA SER A 321 2.95 43.91 29.80
C SER A 321 3.61 45.09 29.08
N GLY A 322 4.39 44.77 28.06
CA GLY A 322 4.99 45.72 27.12
C GLY A 322 4.50 45.39 25.71
N TYR A 323 4.18 46.43 24.94
CA TYR A 323 3.85 46.40 23.53
C TYR A 323 4.87 45.61 22.69
N GLN A 324 4.40 44.66 21.88
CA GLN A 324 5.05 44.15 20.65
C GLN A 324 3.95 44.17 19.58
N ALA A 325 3.97 45.06 18.59
CA ALA A 325 4.83 45.10 17.41
C ALA A 325 4.71 43.80 16.59
N LEU A 326 3.99 43.89 15.48
CA LEU A 326 3.81 42.87 14.45
C LEU A 326 5.17 42.41 13.90
N GLU A 327 5.59 41.19 14.27
CA GLU A 327 6.59 40.42 13.55
C GLU A 327 5.89 39.14 13.06
N ALA A 328 5.66 39.06 11.75
CA ALA A 328 5.32 37.81 11.08
C ALA A 328 6.63 37.07 10.82
N GLN A 329 6.99 36.15 11.72
CA GLN A 329 8.16 35.29 11.64
C GLN A 329 7.81 33.87 12.08
N ASP A 330 8.14 32.90 11.23
CA ASP A 330 8.46 31.50 11.53
C ASP A 330 7.37 30.54 12.08
N ASP A 331 6.09 30.73 11.80
CA ASP A 331 5.01 29.78 12.18
C ASP A 331 5.16 28.36 11.57
N GLU A 332 5.97 28.18 10.52
CA GLU A 332 6.10 26.89 9.82
C GLU A 332 7.02 25.89 10.57
N PHE A 333 7.94 26.36 11.41
CA PHE A 333 8.83 25.48 12.17
C PHE A 333 8.14 24.91 13.43
N ASP A 334 7.24 25.69 14.03
CA ASP A 334 6.49 25.28 15.22
C ASP A 334 5.50 24.13 14.94
N ALA A 335 4.93 24.09 13.72
CA ALA A 335 3.99 23.03 13.35
C ALA A 335 4.64 21.63 13.38
N ALA A 336 5.87 21.49 12.86
CA ALA A 336 6.56 20.21 12.82
C ALA A 336 6.87 19.68 14.23
N GLU A 337 7.30 20.56 15.14
CA GLU A 337 7.56 20.20 16.55
C GLU A 337 6.26 19.80 17.28
N GLU A 338 5.14 20.48 16.98
CA GLU A 338 3.82 20.07 17.49
C GLU A 338 3.40 18.68 16.97
N PHE A 339 3.64 18.37 15.70
CA PHE A 339 3.35 17.04 15.13
C PHE A 339 4.18 15.94 15.78
N GLU A 340 5.48 16.16 16.00
CA GLU A 340 6.35 15.20 16.69
C GLU A 340 5.88 14.95 18.13
N LYS A 341 5.48 16.02 18.83
CA LYS A 341 4.91 15.92 20.18
C LYS A 341 3.61 15.11 20.20
N LEU A 342 2.68 15.38 19.27
CA LEU A 342 1.42 14.64 19.15
C LEU A 342 1.66 13.15 18.82
N ALA A 343 2.62 12.84 17.97
CA ALA A 343 3.00 11.46 17.65
C ALA A 343 3.56 10.72 18.89
N GLY A 344 4.37 11.42 19.71
CA GLY A 344 4.83 10.92 21.01
C GLY A 344 3.66 10.58 21.95
N GLU A 345 2.69 11.49 22.09
CA GLU A 345 1.51 11.25 22.92
C GLU A 345 0.64 10.08 22.41
N MET A 346 0.48 9.93 21.08
CA MET A 346 -0.23 8.78 20.51
C MET A 346 0.44 7.45 20.84
N LYS A 347 1.77 7.41 20.88
CA LYS A 347 2.55 6.23 21.28
C LYS A 347 2.31 5.90 22.76
N ASP A 348 2.26 6.90 23.63
CA ASP A 348 1.99 6.71 25.06
C ASP A 348 0.57 6.20 25.30
N ILE A 349 -0.41 6.75 24.59
CA ILE A 349 -1.81 6.29 24.63
C ILE A 349 -1.91 4.82 24.23
N ARG A 350 -1.23 4.42 23.15
CA ARG A 350 -1.21 3.01 22.70
C ARG A 350 -0.74 2.05 23.81
N ASN A 351 0.16 2.50 24.68
CA ASN A 351 0.74 1.70 25.76
C ASN A 351 -0.10 1.71 27.06
N MET A 352 -1.18 2.49 27.16
CA MET A 352 -2.02 2.57 28.38
C MET A 352 -2.82 1.29 28.60
N GLU A 353 -2.74 0.63 29.76
CA GLU A 353 -3.47 -0.62 30.03
C GLU A 353 -5.00 -0.45 30.19
N ASP A 354 -5.46 0.70 30.72
CA ASP A 354 -6.89 0.99 30.88
C ASP A 354 -7.51 1.47 29.57
N HIS A 355 -8.40 0.67 29.01
CA HIS A 355 -9.08 0.94 27.75
C HIS A 355 -9.99 2.17 27.80
N ALA A 356 -10.64 2.46 28.93
CA ALA A 356 -11.53 3.62 29.05
C ALA A 356 -10.72 4.92 29.04
N ALA A 357 -9.67 4.98 29.88
CA ALA A 357 -8.74 6.10 29.92
C ALA A 357 -8.01 6.29 28.59
N ARG A 358 -7.60 5.19 27.93
CA ARG A 358 -6.98 5.23 26.59
C ARG A 358 -7.88 5.92 25.57
N LYS A 359 -9.18 5.59 25.54
CA LYS A 359 -10.13 6.16 24.60
C LYS A 359 -10.35 7.66 24.85
N GLU A 360 -10.52 8.06 26.10
CA GLU A 360 -10.67 9.46 26.49
C GLU A 360 -9.44 10.28 26.07
N ARG A 361 -8.24 9.78 26.38
CA ARG A 361 -6.98 10.42 26.01
C ARG A 361 -6.78 10.52 24.50
N ALA A 362 -7.17 9.49 23.74
CA ALA A 362 -7.14 9.51 22.28
C ALA A 362 -8.06 10.61 21.70
N CYS A 363 -9.26 10.78 22.27
CA CYS A 363 -10.17 11.86 21.86
C CYS A 363 -9.56 13.25 22.14
N GLU A 364 -8.92 13.45 23.30
CA GLU A 364 -8.26 14.72 23.61
C GLU A 364 -7.11 15.06 22.66
N VAL A 365 -6.29 14.06 22.27
CA VAL A 365 -5.21 14.25 21.29
C VAL A 365 -5.79 14.55 19.90
N ALA A 366 -6.85 13.86 19.50
CA ALA A 366 -7.52 14.12 18.22
C ALA A 366 -8.11 15.54 18.13
N LEU A 367 -8.73 16.03 19.20
CA LEU A 367 -9.26 17.40 19.26
C LEU A 367 -8.14 18.45 19.21
N ARG A 368 -7.01 18.21 19.89
CA ARG A 368 -5.83 19.09 19.79
C ARG A 368 -5.25 19.11 18.38
N LEU A 369 -5.11 17.95 17.74
CA LEU A 369 -4.64 17.84 16.36
C LEU A 369 -5.57 18.60 15.39
N ALA A 370 -6.88 18.45 15.55
CA ALA A 370 -7.86 19.18 14.74
C ALA A 370 -7.71 20.71 14.91
N SER A 371 -7.51 21.16 16.15
CA SER A 371 -7.26 22.57 16.46
C SER A 371 -5.95 23.09 15.86
N THR A 372 -4.84 22.35 15.96
CA THR A 372 -3.55 22.71 15.34
C THR A 372 -3.66 22.81 13.80
N LEU A 373 -4.50 21.97 13.19
CA LEU A 373 -4.77 22.00 11.75
C LEU A 373 -5.73 23.12 11.32
N GLY A 374 -6.22 23.95 12.24
CA GLY A 374 -7.20 24.99 11.95
C GLY A 374 -8.57 24.43 11.54
N ILE A 375 -8.89 23.20 11.93
CA ILE A 375 -10.20 22.57 11.72
C ILE A 375 -11.09 23.05 12.87
N ASP A 376 -11.57 24.29 12.77
CA ASP A 376 -12.51 24.85 13.74
C ASP A 376 -13.89 24.19 13.58
N SER A 377 -14.45 23.75 14.70
CA SER A 377 -15.75 23.06 14.81
C SER A 377 -16.97 23.91 14.39
N ASP A 378 -16.75 25.15 13.95
CA ASP A 378 -17.79 26.13 13.60
C ASP A 378 -17.98 26.30 12.08
N SER A 379 -17.39 25.44 11.26
CA SER A 379 -17.63 25.40 9.82
C SER A 379 -18.85 24.52 9.49
N ASP A 380 -20.04 25.09 9.68
CA ASP A 380 -21.35 24.54 9.27
C ASP A 380 -21.46 24.29 7.75
#